data_AF-A0A8E0RPH4-F1
#
_entry.id   AF-A0A8E0RPH4-F1
#
_cell.length_a   1.000
_cell.length_b   1.000
_cell.length_c   1.000
_cell.angle_alpha   90.00
_cell.angle_beta   90.00
_cell.angle_gamma   90.00
#
_symmetry.space_group_name_H-M   'P 1'
#
loop_
_entity.id
_entity.type
_entity.pdbx_description
1 polymer ?
#
loop_
_entity_poly.entity_id
_entity_poly.type
_entity_poly.pdbx_seq_one_letter_code
_entity_poly.pdbx_strand_id
1 'polypeptide(L)'
;MQGLKDEYKLRKENRVCQSILRKISGNKYFLSALLLSKSELVSMCATAIGVVTISSTVTTFLNARARKGPYDTQASSRSFTVDQKNHVFLKDGSEFQFISGSIHYFRIPQIYWTDRLLKAKSAGLDAVQV
;
A
#
# COMPACT_ATOMS: atom_id res chain seq x y z
N MET A 1 11.99 36.02 -18.71
CA MET A 1 12.38 34.63 -18.40
C MET A 1 12.06 34.17 -16.97
N GLN A 2 11.91 35.07 -15.99
CA GLN A 2 11.54 34.70 -14.61
C GLN A 2 10.08 34.17 -14.51
N GLY A 3 9.11 34.83 -15.15
CA GLY A 3 7.68 34.47 -15.03
C GLY A 3 7.31 33.05 -15.50
N LEU A 4 7.98 32.51 -16.52
CA LEU A 4 7.78 31.11 -16.96
C LEU A 4 8.30 30.09 -15.92
N LYS A 5 9.36 30.44 -15.19
CA LYS A 5 9.88 29.59 -14.09
C LYS A 5 8.92 29.59 -12.91
N ASP A 6 8.31 30.74 -12.62
CA ASP A 6 7.38 30.91 -11.51
C ASP A 6 6.07 30.14 -11.77
N GLU A 7 5.53 30.20 -12.99
CA GLU A 7 4.34 29.44 -13.39
C GLU A 7 4.57 27.91 -13.34
N TYR A 8 5.72 27.45 -13.88
CA TYR A 8 6.10 26.04 -13.81
C TYR A 8 6.21 25.55 -12.36
N LYS A 9 6.82 26.37 -11.49
CA LYS A 9 6.99 26.07 -10.06
C LYS A 9 5.63 25.96 -9.36
N LEU A 10 4.73 26.93 -9.57
CA LEU A 10 3.38 26.93 -9.02
C LEU A 10 2.57 25.70 -9.46
N ARG A 11 2.64 25.34 -10.75
CA ARG A 11 1.95 24.16 -11.30
C ARG A 11 2.46 22.86 -10.70
N LYS A 12 3.77 22.76 -10.45
CA LYS A 12 4.40 21.59 -9.84
C LYS A 12 3.98 21.46 -8.38
N GLU A 13 4.04 22.55 -7.61
CA GLU A 13 3.65 22.58 -6.20
C GLU A 13 2.17 22.19 -6.02
N ASN A 14 1.25 22.73 -6.84
CA ASN A 14 -0.16 22.39 -6.76
C ASN A 14 -0.41 20.89 -7.02
N ARG A 15 0.26 20.29 -8.02
CA ARG A 15 0.18 18.83 -8.28
C ARG A 15 0.71 18.01 -7.10
N VAL A 16 1.81 18.42 -6.49
CA VAL A 16 2.38 17.77 -5.29
C VAL A 16 1.39 17.82 -4.13
N CYS A 17 0.86 19.00 -3.81
CA CYS A 17 -0.11 19.18 -2.72
C CYS A 17 -1.36 18.33 -2.93
N GLN A 18 -1.93 18.32 -4.13
CA GLN A 18 -3.11 17.50 -4.42
C GLN A 18 -2.81 15.99 -4.38
N SER A 19 -1.61 15.57 -4.76
CA SER A 19 -1.18 14.16 -4.67
C SER A 19 -1.04 13.72 -3.21
N ILE A 20 -0.44 14.56 -2.36
CA ILE A 20 -0.31 14.34 -0.92
C ILE A 20 -1.68 14.23 -0.27
N LEU A 21 -2.57 15.20 -0.52
CA LEU A 21 -3.92 15.22 0.07
C LEU A 21 -4.72 13.96 -0.28
N ARG A 22 -4.68 13.52 -1.55
CA ARG A 22 -5.35 12.27 -1.99
C ARG A 22 -4.79 11.02 -1.29
N LYS A 23 -3.48 10.97 -1.05
CA LYS A 23 -2.83 9.83 -0.38
C LYS A 23 -3.12 9.79 1.12
N ILE A 24 -3.16 10.95 1.77
CA ILE A 24 -3.55 11.06 3.18
C ILE A 24 -5.02 10.69 3.35
N SER A 25 -5.92 11.19 2.48
CA SER A 25 -7.35 10.89 2.56
C SER A 25 -7.70 9.43 2.25
N GLY A 26 -6.96 8.79 1.34
CA GLY A 26 -7.15 7.38 0.98
C GLY A 26 -6.52 6.39 1.95
N ASN A 27 -5.84 6.86 2.98
CA ASN A 27 -5.16 6.00 3.93
C ASN A 27 -6.15 5.39 4.94
N LYS A 28 -6.35 4.08 4.83
CA LYS A 28 -7.28 3.27 5.64
C LYS A 28 -7.03 3.41 7.14
N TYR A 29 -5.80 3.73 7.55
CA TYR A 29 -5.41 3.96 8.95
C TYR A 29 -5.90 5.30 9.51
N PHE A 30 -6.27 6.27 8.66
CA PHE A 30 -6.89 7.54 9.08
C PHE A 30 -8.37 7.36 9.42
N LEU A 31 -9.07 6.48 8.68
CA LEU A 31 -10.49 6.16 8.89
C LEU A 31 -10.73 5.08 9.95
N SER A 32 -9.76 4.20 10.21
CA SER A 32 -9.91 3.15 11.25
C SER A 32 -9.93 3.70 12.68
N ALA A 33 -9.62 4.99 12.90
CA ALA A 33 -9.80 5.64 14.19
C ALA A 33 -11.27 5.97 14.52
N LEU A 34 -12.22 5.79 13.59
CA LEU A 34 -13.62 6.17 13.76
C LEU A 34 -14.63 5.01 13.72
N LEU A 35 -14.20 3.77 13.45
CA LEU A 35 -15.12 2.63 13.37
C LEU A 35 -14.63 1.45 14.21
N LEU A 36 -14.76 1.60 15.53
CA LEU A 36 -14.82 0.47 16.46
C LEU A 36 -16.25 0.36 17.00
N SER A 37 -17.18 -0.17 16.21
CA SER A 37 -18.46 -0.67 16.69
C SER A 37 -19.21 -1.36 15.55
N LYS A 38 -19.86 -2.47 15.90
CA LYS A 38 -20.75 -3.37 15.12
C LYS A 38 -20.01 -4.56 14.50
N SER A 39 -20.32 -5.82 14.78
CA SER A 39 -21.23 -6.48 15.73
C SER A 39 -21.01 -7.98 15.47
N GLU A 40 -20.77 -8.78 16.51
CA GLU A 40 -20.97 -10.23 16.43
C GLU A 40 -22.46 -10.51 16.19
N LEU A 41 -22.77 -11.55 15.40
CA LEU A 41 -23.97 -12.42 15.49
C LEU A 41 -24.29 -13.01 14.11
N VAL A 42 -24.01 -14.30 13.91
CA VAL A 42 -24.96 -15.31 13.41
C VAL A 42 -24.36 -16.66 13.84
N SER A 43 -24.71 -17.14 15.04
CA SER A 43 -25.85 -18.02 15.33
C SER A 43 -25.61 -19.47 14.94
N MET A 44 -25.37 -20.25 16.00
CA MET A 44 -25.43 -21.70 16.07
C MET A 44 -26.70 -22.27 15.45
N CYS A 45 -26.57 -23.11 14.43
CA CYS A 45 -27.57 -24.07 14.00
C CYS A 45 -26.87 -25.28 13.35
N ALA A 46 -27.33 -26.49 13.68
CA ALA A 46 -27.07 -27.77 13.00
C ALA A 46 -25.87 -28.62 13.47
N THR A 47 -26.05 -29.31 14.60
CA THR A 47 -25.16 -30.37 15.13
C THR A 47 -25.32 -31.75 14.49
N ALA A 48 -26.11 -31.93 13.43
CA ALA A 48 -26.29 -33.23 12.75
C ALA A 48 -25.74 -33.29 11.30
N ILE A 49 -25.36 -32.15 10.72
CA ILE A 49 -24.70 -32.04 9.40
C ILE A 49 -23.16 -32.16 9.54
N GLY A 50 -22.65 -32.10 10.77
CA GLY A 50 -21.25 -31.84 11.10
C GLY A 50 -20.22 -32.77 10.46
N VAL A 51 -20.37 -34.09 10.53
CA VAL A 51 -19.24 -34.99 10.22
C VAL A 51 -18.89 -35.04 8.72
N VAL A 52 -19.89 -35.00 7.83
CA VAL A 52 -19.66 -35.09 6.36
C VAL A 52 -19.19 -33.75 5.76
N THR A 53 -19.66 -32.62 6.31
CA THR A 53 -19.17 -31.31 5.89
C THR A 53 -17.75 -31.01 6.39
N ILE A 54 -17.33 -31.56 7.54
CA ILE A 54 -15.96 -31.35 8.04
C ILE A 54 -14.95 -32.03 7.10
N SER A 55 -15.19 -33.25 6.60
CA SER A 55 -14.24 -33.88 5.66
C SER A 55 -14.14 -33.11 4.34
N SER A 56 -15.27 -32.67 3.78
CA SER A 56 -15.28 -31.88 2.54
C SER A 56 -14.63 -30.51 2.72
N THR A 57 -14.98 -29.78 3.80
CA THR A 57 -14.37 -28.48 4.09
C THR A 57 -12.90 -28.60 4.47
N VAL A 58 -12.46 -29.60 5.24
CA VAL A 58 -11.04 -29.84 5.53
C VAL A 58 -10.27 -30.19 4.25
N THR A 59 -10.80 -31.03 3.36
CA THR A 59 -10.16 -31.32 2.07
C THR A 59 -10.12 -30.08 1.16
N THR A 60 -11.17 -29.26 1.11
CA THR A 60 -11.16 -28.00 0.37
C THR A 60 -10.24 -26.95 1.02
N PHE A 61 -10.11 -26.92 2.35
CA PHE A 61 -9.28 -25.97 3.10
C PHE A 61 -7.79 -26.33 3.01
N LEU A 62 -7.44 -27.63 3.08
CA LEU A 62 -6.09 -28.11 2.80
C LEU A 62 -5.72 -27.92 1.32
N ASN A 63 -6.63 -28.19 0.38
CA ASN A 63 -6.42 -27.90 -1.05
C ASN A 63 -6.37 -26.38 -1.35
N ALA A 64 -7.07 -25.54 -0.60
CA ALA A 64 -7.00 -24.08 -0.70
C ALA A 64 -5.67 -23.56 -0.15
N ARG A 65 -5.15 -24.15 0.94
CA ARG A 65 -3.81 -23.84 1.46
C ARG A 65 -2.69 -24.32 0.53
N ALA A 66 -2.94 -25.37 -0.25
CA ALA A 66 -2.02 -25.85 -1.28
C ALA A 66 -1.96 -24.95 -2.53
N ARG A 67 -2.89 -23.99 -2.69
CA ARG A 67 -2.78 -23.00 -3.77
C ARG A 67 -1.88 -21.85 -3.33
N LYS A 68 -0.69 -21.85 -3.93
CA LYS A 68 0.28 -20.76 -4.03
C LYS A 68 1.00 -20.45 -2.72
N GLY A 69 2.23 -20.95 -2.63
CA GLY A 69 3.25 -20.23 -1.85
C GLY A 69 3.25 -18.75 -2.30
N PRO A 70 3.49 -17.79 -1.39
CA PRO A 70 3.35 -16.34 -1.66
C PRO A 70 4.37 -15.78 -2.66
N TYR A 71 5.08 -16.63 -3.38
CA TYR A 71 6.10 -16.31 -4.36
C TYR A 71 5.75 -16.86 -5.76
N ASP A 72 4.46 -16.95 -6.11
CA ASP A 72 4.05 -17.08 -7.52
C ASP A 72 4.42 -15.78 -8.25
N THR A 73 5.69 -15.71 -8.63
CA THR A 73 6.31 -14.58 -9.31
C THR A 73 5.93 -14.68 -10.77
N GLN A 74 4.68 -14.33 -11.09
CA GLN A 74 4.40 -13.79 -12.40
C GLN A 74 5.21 -12.51 -12.49
N ALA A 75 6.42 -12.62 -13.05
CA ALA A 75 7.32 -11.50 -13.31
C ALA A 75 6.69 -10.64 -14.40
N SER A 76 5.64 -9.89 -14.05
CA SER A 76 5.32 -8.66 -14.72
C SER A 76 6.62 -7.88 -14.84
N SER A 77 6.98 -7.49 -16.05
CA SER A 77 8.16 -6.69 -16.35
C SER A 77 8.05 -5.35 -15.64
N ARG A 78 8.46 -5.32 -14.36
CA ARG A 78 8.45 -4.11 -13.54
C ARG A 78 9.36 -3.08 -14.19
N SER A 79 8.84 -1.90 -14.48
CA SER A 79 9.60 -0.85 -15.15
C SER A 79 9.43 0.47 -14.42
N PHE A 80 10.52 1.24 -14.39
CA PHE A 80 10.52 2.61 -13.89
C PHE A 80 11.24 3.47 -14.92
N THR A 81 10.51 4.29 -15.65
CA THR A 81 11.04 5.13 -16.72
C THR A 81 10.77 6.60 -16.44
N VAL A 82 11.62 7.46 -16.99
CA VAL A 82 11.48 8.93 -16.86
C VAL A 82 10.97 9.46 -18.18
N ASP A 83 9.76 10.01 -18.20
CA ASP A 83 9.23 10.69 -19.37
C ASP A 83 9.69 12.15 -19.35
N GLN A 84 10.67 12.46 -20.19
CA GLN A 84 11.24 13.80 -20.31
C GLN A 84 10.27 14.80 -20.96
N LYS A 85 9.32 14.33 -21.78
CA LYS A 85 8.36 15.22 -22.48
C LYS A 85 7.31 15.76 -21.53
N ASN A 86 6.76 14.87 -20.70
CA ASN A 86 5.71 15.23 -19.74
C ASN A 86 6.26 15.59 -18.34
N HIS A 87 7.58 15.42 -18.13
CA HIS A 87 8.26 15.62 -16.85
C HIS A 87 7.65 14.79 -15.71
N VAL A 88 7.30 13.55 -16.00
CA VAL A 88 6.69 12.59 -15.06
C VAL A 88 7.51 11.31 -14.98
N PHE A 89 7.40 10.60 -13.87
CA PHE A 89 7.90 9.24 -13.77
C PHE A 89 6.80 8.28 -14.18
N LEU A 90 7.15 7.23 -14.91
CA LEU A 90 6.24 6.14 -15.24
C LEU A 90 6.68 4.91 -14.46
N LYS A 91 5.77 4.38 -13.64
CA LYS A 91 5.95 3.09 -12.98
C LYS A 91 5.01 2.10 -13.66
N ASP A 92 5.56 1.06 -14.25
CA ASP A 92 4.81 0.00 -14.95
C ASP A 92 3.87 0.57 -16.04
N GLY A 93 4.34 1.60 -16.75
CA GLY A 93 3.59 2.31 -17.80
C GLY A 93 2.57 3.34 -17.30
N SER A 94 2.38 3.49 -15.99
CA SER A 94 1.45 4.46 -15.40
C SER A 94 2.18 5.66 -14.79
N GLU A 95 1.61 6.85 -14.90
CA GLU A 95 2.14 8.05 -14.23
C GLU A 95 2.24 7.85 -12.71
N PHE A 96 3.43 8.09 -12.18
CA PHE A 96 3.77 7.85 -10.80
C PHE A 96 4.50 9.03 -10.20
N GLN A 97 4.03 9.43 -9.01
CA GLN A 97 4.68 10.41 -8.18
C GLN A 97 4.92 9.78 -6.81
N PHE A 98 6.19 9.61 -6.45
CA PHE A 98 6.57 9.14 -5.13
C PHE A 98 6.73 10.32 -4.17
N ILE A 99 6.32 10.10 -2.93
CA ILE A 99 6.67 10.94 -1.80
C ILE A 99 7.69 10.14 -0.98
N SER A 100 8.89 10.71 -0.82
CA SER A 100 9.98 10.09 -0.07
C SER A 100 10.30 10.84 1.21
N GLY A 101 10.83 10.11 2.19
CA GLY A 101 11.34 10.66 3.45
C GLY A 101 12.71 10.09 3.74
N SER A 102 13.54 10.84 4.43
CA SER A 102 14.89 10.44 4.81
C SER A 102 14.86 9.53 6.04
N ILE A 103 15.41 8.32 5.93
CA ILE A 103 15.61 7.40 7.04
C ILE A 103 17.05 6.91 6.98
N HIS A 104 17.84 7.38 7.94
CA HIS A 104 19.22 6.98 8.09
C HIS A 104 19.32 5.72 8.95
N TYR A 105 19.59 4.56 8.34
CA TYR A 105 19.67 3.27 9.03
C TYR A 105 20.67 3.27 10.19
N PHE A 106 21.76 4.03 10.08
CA PHE A 106 22.80 4.11 11.11
C PHE A 106 22.34 4.79 12.42
N ARG A 107 21.26 5.60 12.39
CA ARG A 107 20.71 6.28 13.58
C ARG A 107 19.63 5.47 14.29
N ILE A 108 19.25 4.31 13.74
CA ILE A 108 18.10 3.54 14.19
C ILE A 108 18.56 2.09 14.41
N PRO A 109 18.51 1.56 15.65
CA PRO A 109 18.77 0.15 15.90
C PRO A 109 17.91 -0.75 15.00
N GLN A 110 18.48 -1.84 14.49
CA GLN A 110 17.83 -2.74 13.51
C GLN A 110 16.45 -3.23 13.96
N ILE A 111 16.28 -3.47 15.25
CA ILE A 111 14.99 -3.88 15.86
C ILE A 111 13.84 -2.90 15.58
N TYR A 112 14.15 -1.61 15.36
CA TYR A 112 13.15 -0.57 15.12
C TYR A 112 12.92 -0.28 13.63
N TRP A 113 13.68 -0.87 12.70
CA TRP A 113 13.52 -0.56 11.27
C TRP A 113 12.11 -0.84 10.79
N THR A 114 11.56 -2.00 11.13
CA THR A 114 10.19 -2.38 10.74
C THR A 114 9.15 -1.39 11.28
N ASP A 115 9.26 -0.97 12.55
CA ASP A 115 8.37 0.03 13.16
C ASP A 115 8.45 1.38 12.43
N ARG A 116 9.66 1.84 12.12
CA ARG A 116 9.88 3.13 11.45
C ARG A 116 9.39 3.12 10.01
N LEU A 117 9.63 2.04 9.28
CA LEU A 117 9.14 1.86 7.91
C LEU A 117 7.61 1.75 7.88
N LEU A 118 7.02 1.06 8.85
CA LEU A 118 5.57 0.95 8.95
C LEU A 118 4.93 2.31 9.26
N LYS A 119 5.49 3.06 10.20
CA LYS A 119 5.04 4.43 10.50
C LYS A 119 5.19 5.38 9.32
N ALA A 120 6.30 5.29 8.58
CA ALA A 120 6.49 6.04 7.34
C ALA A 120 5.40 5.67 6.31
N LYS A 121 5.11 4.38 6.15
CA LYS A 121 4.05 3.93 5.24
C LYS A 121 2.67 4.43 5.68
N SER A 122 2.37 4.36 6.97
CA SER A 122 1.13 4.89 7.58
C SER A 122 1.05 6.41 7.55
N ALA A 123 2.16 7.13 7.42
CA ALA A 123 2.18 8.57 7.18
C ALA A 123 1.96 8.92 5.69
N GLY A 124 1.84 7.92 4.80
CA GLY A 124 1.57 8.11 3.38
C GLY A 124 2.82 8.17 2.50
N LEU A 125 4.00 7.78 3.00
CA LEU A 125 5.21 7.69 2.19
C LEU A 125 5.21 6.44 1.29
N ASP A 126 5.69 6.60 0.06
CA ASP A 126 5.83 5.50 -0.91
C ASP A 126 7.26 4.98 -1.02
N ALA A 127 8.23 5.85 -0.72
CA ALA A 127 9.65 5.58 -0.85
C ALA A 127 10.42 6.12 0.34
N VAL A 128 11.62 5.59 0.54
CA VAL A 128 12.54 6.03 1.60
C VAL A 128 13.86 6.37 0.94
N GLN A 129 14.41 7.52 1.34
CA GLN A 129 15.77 7.93 1.01
C GLN A 129 16.68 7.54 2.15
N VAL A 130 17.78 6.87 1.83
CA VAL A 130 18.75 6.37 2.80
C VAL A 130 20.06 7.13 2.69
#